data_AF-A0AAE4CRP6-F1
#
_entry.id   AF-A0AAE4CRP6-F1
#
_cell.length_a   1.000
_cell.length_b   1.000
_cell.length_c   1.000
_cell.angle_alpha   90.00
_cell.angle_beta   90.00
_cell.angle_gamma   90.00
#
_symmetry.space_group_name_H-M   'P 1'
#
loop_
_entity.id
_entity.type
_entity.pdbx_description
1 polymer ?
#
loop_
_entity_poly.entity_id
_entity_poly.type
_entity_poly.pdbx_seq_one_letter_code
_entity_poly.pdbx_strand_id
1 'polypeptide(L)'
;MRRCGEGEGTVRGMWWVAADAHAPHTAAFLAAAGALTHRTVGGWRGLAAEYAGLVDTHVRVSELATVCGLPAVPVTVISAGLQPANRFERAGRELLRTEVHRRITALSPYGRHVVAEHSGHMIPLDEPKIVVDEVCAMHQHLHTR
;
A
#
# COMPACT_ATOMS: atom_id res chain seq x y z
N MET A 1 42.24 27.32 -59.46
CA MET A 1 40.84 27.79 -59.31
C MET A 1 40.37 27.34 -57.93
N ARG A 2 40.43 28.15 -56.86
CA ARG A 2 39.37 29.04 -56.28
C ARG A 2 37.98 28.35 -56.25
N ARG A 3 37.22 28.27 -55.15
CA ARG A 3 37.09 29.03 -53.87
C ARG A 3 36.75 28.06 -52.71
N CYS A 4 37.17 28.24 -51.45
CA CYS A 4 36.72 29.20 -50.42
C CYS A 4 35.20 29.29 -50.23
N GLY A 5 34.73 28.89 -49.04
CA GLY A 5 33.36 29.05 -48.57
C GLY A 5 33.28 28.72 -47.08
N GLU A 6 33.70 29.68 -46.27
CA GLU A 6 33.44 29.76 -44.82
C GLU A 6 31.92 29.82 -44.57
N GLY A 7 31.50 29.22 -43.47
CA GLY A 7 30.14 29.28 -42.96
C GLY A 7 30.16 29.12 -41.45
N GLU A 8 30.62 30.16 -40.75
CA GLU A 8 30.39 30.35 -39.33
C GLU A 8 28.87 30.37 -39.06
N GLY A 9 28.40 29.36 -38.34
CA GLY A 9 27.05 29.29 -37.81
C GLY A 9 27.12 29.20 -36.29
N THR A 10 27.20 30.34 -35.62
CA THR A 10 27.00 30.45 -34.18
C THR A 10 25.58 29.99 -33.81
N VAL A 11 25.45 28.81 -33.19
CA VAL A 11 24.22 28.40 -32.48
C VAL A 11 24.53 28.22 -31.01
N ARG A 12 24.52 29.36 -30.33
CA ARG A 12 23.87 29.63 -29.04
C ARG A 12 23.33 28.40 -28.28
N GLY A 13 24.04 28.06 -27.20
CA GLY A 13 23.52 27.52 -25.93
C GLY A 13 22.39 26.49 -25.98
N MET A 14 22.75 25.20 -25.93
CA MET A 14 21.91 24.17 -25.37
C MET A 14 22.80 23.15 -24.66
N TRP A 15 22.93 23.29 -23.34
CA TRP A 15 23.60 22.31 -22.49
C TRP A 15 22.70 21.07 -22.38
N TRP A 16 22.85 20.12 -23.30
CA TRP A 16 22.46 18.75 -22.97
C TRP A 16 23.52 18.21 -22.04
N VAL A 17 23.19 18.02 -20.77
CA VAL A 17 23.91 17.04 -19.95
C VAL A 17 23.58 15.69 -20.57
N ALA A 18 24.41 15.24 -21.51
CA ALA A 18 24.49 13.82 -21.84
C ALA A 18 25.01 13.15 -20.57
N ALA A 19 24.10 12.61 -19.76
CA ALA A 19 24.50 11.74 -18.66
C ALA A 19 25.23 10.56 -19.31
N ASP A 20 26.53 10.47 -19.06
CA ASP A 20 27.33 9.38 -19.58
C ASP A 20 26.79 8.07 -18.98
N ALA A 21 26.15 7.26 -19.82
CA ALA A 21 25.60 5.96 -19.45
C ALA A 21 26.71 4.94 -19.10
N HIS A 22 27.98 5.28 -19.34
CA HIS A 22 29.14 4.48 -18.99
C HIS A 22 29.76 4.81 -17.63
N ALA A 23 29.26 5.83 -16.92
CA ALA A 23 29.73 6.07 -15.57
C ALA A 23 29.19 4.94 -14.65
N PRO A 24 30.03 4.22 -13.90
CA PRO A 24 29.61 3.04 -13.15
C PRO A 24 28.52 3.34 -12.10
N HIS A 25 28.44 4.59 -11.65
CA HIS A 25 27.41 5.07 -10.73
C HIS A 25 26.07 5.37 -11.41
N THR A 26 26.03 5.79 -12.69
CA THR A 26 24.77 6.01 -13.43
C THR A 26 24.14 4.69 -13.87
N ALA A 27 24.93 3.71 -14.30
CA ALA A 27 24.41 2.37 -14.64
C ALA A 27 23.86 1.64 -13.41
N ALA A 28 24.55 1.68 -12.27
CA ALA A 28 24.07 1.11 -11.01
C ALA A 28 22.83 1.82 -10.48
N PHE A 29 22.77 3.16 -10.57
CA PHE A 29 21.59 3.94 -10.20
C PHE A 29 20.39 3.64 -11.09
N LEU A 30 20.56 3.55 -12.41
CA LEU A 30 19.48 3.21 -13.34
C LEU A 30 19.00 1.76 -13.18
N ALA A 31 19.89 0.81 -12.88
CA ALA A 31 19.52 -0.55 -12.55
C ALA A 31 18.73 -0.63 -11.22
N ALA A 32 19.16 0.11 -10.20
CA ALA A 32 18.44 0.22 -8.92
C ALA A 32 17.08 0.93 -9.09
N ALA A 33 17.02 2.03 -9.87
CA ALA A 33 15.79 2.71 -10.21
C ALA A 33 14.86 1.84 -11.08
N GLY A 34 15.41 1.00 -11.95
CA GLY A 34 14.68 0.00 -12.72
C GLY A 34 14.03 -1.08 -11.84
N ALA A 35 14.68 -1.46 -10.74
CA ALA A 35 14.12 -2.37 -9.74
C ALA A 35 13.02 -1.73 -8.87
N LEU A 36 13.03 -0.41 -8.71
CA LEU A 36 12.05 0.36 -7.92
C LEU A 36 10.87 0.86 -8.74
N THR A 37 10.87 0.66 -10.06
CA THR A 37 9.81 1.11 -10.97
C THR A 37 9.17 -0.06 -11.69
N HIS A 38 7.84 -0.13 -11.71
CA HIS A 38 7.06 -1.15 -12.45
C HIS A 38 7.13 -0.98 -13.99
N ARG A 39 8.19 -0.34 -14.49
CA ARG A 39 8.42 -0.04 -15.91
C ARG A 39 9.46 -0.95 -16.56
N THR A 40 10.10 -1.82 -15.78
CA THR A 40 11.07 -2.81 -16.27
C THR A 40 10.71 -4.21 -15.81
N VAL A 41 11.21 -5.24 -16.51
CA VAL A 41 11.07 -6.64 -16.06
C VAL A 41 11.66 -6.85 -14.66
N GLY A 42 12.76 -6.14 -14.34
CA GLY A 42 13.38 -6.17 -13.01
C GLY A 42 12.45 -5.62 -11.93
N GLY A 43 11.80 -4.48 -12.17
CA GLY A 43 10.85 -3.91 -11.23
C GLY A 43 9.54 -4.70 -11.09
N TRP A 44 9.06 -5.34 -12.17
CA TRP A 44 7.94 -6.28 -12.07
C TRP A 44 8.28 -7.50 -11.21
N ARG A 45 9.50 -8.03 -11.33
CA ARG A 45 9.98 -9.13 -10.48
C ARG A 45 10.16 -8.70 -9.02
N GLY A 46 10.66 -7.49 -8.78
CA GLY A 46 10.75 -6.89 -7.45
C GLY A 46 9.39 -6.76 -6.78
N LEU A 47 8.43 -6.13 -7.47
CA LEU A 47 7.05 -6.02 -7.00
C LEU A 47 6.41 -7.39 -6.72
N ALA A 48 6.61 -8.37 -7.60
CA ALA A 48 6.09 -9.72 -7.39
C ALA A 48 6.69 -10.38 -6.14
N ALA A 49 7.99 -10.20 -5.88
CA ALA A 49 8.64 -10.69 -4.68
C ALA A 49 8.14 -9.99 -3.41
N GLU A 50 7.92 -8.67 -3.46
CA GLU A 50 7.33 -7.90 -2.36
C GLU A 50 5.92 -8.38 -2.03
N TYR A 51 5.06 -8.54 -3.03
CA TYR A 51 3.71 -9.08 -2.85
C TYR A 51 3.73 -10.50 -2.29
N ALA A 52 4.65 -11.36 -2.77
CA ALA A 52 4.79 -12.72 -2.25
C ALA A 52 5.21 -12.71 -0.77
N GLY A 53 6.16 -11.85 -0.39
CA GLY A 53 6.59 -11.67 1.00
C GLY A 53 5.48 -11.13 1.89
N LEU A 54 4.64 -10.22 1.38
CA LEU A 54 3.48 -9.70 2.09
C LEU A 54 2.46 -10.81 2.38
N VAL A 55 2.18 -11.68 1.40
CA VAL A 55 1.26 -12.81 1.54
C VAL A 55 1.79 -13.83 2.55
N ASP A 56 3.06 -14.23 2.44
CA ASP A 56 3.69 -15.17 3.38
C ASP A 56 3.66 -14.63 4.82
N THR A 57 3.95 -13.33 5.00
CA THR A 57 3.85 -12.66 6.31
C THR A 57 2.42 -12.68 6.84
N HIS A 58 1.42 -12.36 6.02
CA HIS A 58 0.01 -12.39 6.44
C HIS A 58 -0.44 -13.80 6.85
N VAL A 59 -0.05 -14.83 6.10
CA VAL A 59 -0.37 -16.21 6.43
C VAL A 59 0.22 -16.59 7.78
N ARG A 60 1.52 -16.36 7.99
CA ARG A 60 2.18 -16.72 9.26
C ARG A 60 1.64 -15.95 10.46
N VAL A 61 1.39 -14.64 10.31
CA VAL A 61 0.80 -13.83 11.37
C VAL A 61 -0.62 -14.30 11.67
N SER A 62 -1.41 -14.64 10.65
CA SER A 62 -2.76 -15.19 10.83
C SER A 62 -2.72 -16.53 11.55
N GLU A 63 -1.82 -17.44 11.16
CA GLU A 63 -1.66 -18.74 11.81
C GLU A 63 -1.29 -18.58 13.29
N LEU A 64 -0.26 -17.76 13.58
CA LEU A 64 0.15 -17.47 14.96
C LEU A 64 -0.99 -16.85 15.77
N ALA A 65 -1.71 -15.88 15.20
CA ALA A 65 -2.81 -15.22 15.88
C ALA A 65 -3.99 -16.18 16.12
N THR A 66 -4.23 -17.17 15.25
CA THR A 66 -5.27 -18.19 15.48
C THR A 66 -4.91 -19.19 16.58
N VAL A 67 -3.61 -19.48 16.78
CA VAL A 67 -3.14 -20.42 17.81
C VAL A 67 -3.01 -19.74 19.17
N CYS A 68 -2.39 -18.55 19.20
CA CYS A 68 -2.03 -17.86 20.43
C CYS A 68 -3.06 -16.79 20.86
N GLY A 69 -3.97 -16.40 19.96
CA GLY A 69 -4.74 -15.17 20.10
C GLY A 69 -3.86 -13.92 19.91
N LEU A 70 -4.52 -12.76 19.97
CA LEU A 70 -3.86 -11.47 20.12
C LEU A 70 -3.63 -11.18 21.61
N PRO A 71 -2.60 -10.37 21.96
CA PRO A 71 -2.41 -9.93 23.34
C PRO A 71 -3.66 -9.21 23.86
N ALA A 72 -3.78 -9.12 25.19
CA ALA A 72 -4.90 -8.49 25.89
C ALA A 72 -4.87 -6.95 25.76
N VAL A 73 -4.94 -6.45 24.54
CA VAL A 73 -5.01 -5.04 24.17
C VAL A 73 -6.35 -4.78 23.47
N PRO A 74 -6.98 -3.61 23.68
CA PRO A 74 -8.18 -3.22 22.94
C PRO A 74 -7.89 -3.22 21.44
N VAL A 75 -8.73 -3.92 20.68
CA VAL A 75 -8.65 -3.97 19.22
C VAL A 75 -10.03 -3.67 18.68
N THR A 76 -10.13 -2.64 17.85
CA THR A 76 -11.35 -2.38 17.08
C THR A 76 -11.09 -2.57 15.60
N VAL A 77 -11.91 -3.40 14.95
CA VAL A 77 -11.92 -3.57 13.50
C VAL A 77 -13.13 -2.84 12.93
N ILE A 78 -12.91 -1.95 11.96
CA ILE A 78 -13.98 -1.19 11.31
C ILE A 78 -14.12 -1.67 9.86
N SER A 79 -15.27 -2.27 9.53
CA SER A 79 -15.61 -2.70 8.18
C SER A 79 -16.30 -1.59 7.40
N ALA A 80 -16.03 -1.52 6.10
CA ALA A 80 -16.87 -0.76 5.17
C ALA A 80 -18.25 -1.44 5.00
N GLY A 81 -19.32 -0.66 5.15
CA GLY A 81 -20.70 -1.10 4.93
C GLY A 81 -21.17 -0.93 3.48
N LEU A 82 -20.58 0.01 2.74
CA LEU A 82 -20.90 0.16 1.31
C LEU A 82 -20.20 -0.90 0.45
N GLN A 83 -20.91 -1.30 -0.60
CA GLN A 83 -20.38 -2.22 -1.59
C GLN A 83 -19.36 -1.50 -2.50
N PRO A 84 -18.27 -2.19 -2.86
CA PRO A 84 -17.34 -1.68 -3.86
C PRO A 84 -18.05 -1.49 -5.20
N ALA A 85 -17.71 -0.40 -5.90
CA ALA A 85 -18.37 0.00 -7.14
C ALA A 85 -18.15 -1.01 -8.29
N ASN A 86 -17.09 -1.82 -8.25
CA ASN A 86 -16.78 -2.76 -9.32
C ASN A 86 -17.47 -4.13 -9.12
N ARG A 87 -17.93 -4.72 -10.23
CA ARG A 87 -18.67 -5.99 -10.26
C ARG A 87 -17.84 -7.18 -9.77
N PHE A 88 -16.51 -7.12 -9.93
CA PHE A 88 -15.59 -8.20 -9.56
C PHE A 88 -15.41 -8.35 -8.05
N GLU A 89 -15.58 -7.27 -7.28
CA GLU A 89 -15.53 -7.30 -5.82
C GLU A 89 -16.89 -7.59 -5.18
N ARG A 90 -18.00 -7.35 -5.88
CA ARG A 90 -19.36 -7.62 -5.38
C ARG A 90 -19.71 -9.10 -5.26
N ALA A 91 -19.09 -9.99 -6.03
CA ALA A 91 -19.41 -11.42 -5.99
C ALA A 91 -18.74 -12.09 -4.78
N GLY A 92 -19.47 -12.19 -3.67
CA GLY A 92 -19.12 -13.01 -2.51
C GLY A 92 -18.06 -12.44 -1.56
N ARG A 93 -17.34 -11.36 -1.92
CA ARG A 93 -16.28 -10.81 -1.06
C ARG A 93 -16.78 -10.01 0.13
N GLU A 94 -18.02 -9.51 0.11
CA GLU A 94 -18.57 -8.72 1.23
C GLU A 94 -18.80 -9.58 2.47
N LEU A 95 -19.58 -10.66 2.35
CA LEU A 95 -19.81 -11.62 3.44
C LEU A 95 -18.49 -12.22 3.92
N LEU A 96 -17.56 -12.51 2.99
CA LEU A 96 -16.22 -12.98 3.34
C LEU A 96 -15.40 -11.90 4.07
N ARG A 97 -15.44 -10.63 3.66
CA ARG A 97 -14.72 -9.53 4.31
C ARG A 97 -15.25 -9.29 5.72
N THR A 98 -16.56 -9.13 5.87
CA THR A 98 -17.20 -8.89 7.17
C THR A 98 -16.98 -10.07 8.11
N GLU A 99 -17.09 -11.31 7.63
CA GLU A 99 -16.81 -12.49 8.45
C GLU A 99 -15.32 -12.62 8.81
N VAL A 100 -14.40 -12.30 7.89
CA VAL A 100 -12.96 -12.27 8.19
C VAL A 100 -12.66 -11.21 9.25
N HIS A 101 -13.22 -10.01 9.12
CA HIS A 101 -13.07 -8.95 10.11
C HIS A 101 -13.62 -9.38 11.47
N ARG A 102 -14.80 -10.00 11.51
CA ARG A 102 -15.38 -10.56 12.74
C ARG A 102 -14.48 -11.60 13.39
N ARG A 103 -13.88 -12.49 12.58
CA ARG A 103 -12.94 -13.51 13.06
C ARG A 103 -11.66 -12.90 13.64
N ILE A 104 -11.06 -11.92 12.96
CA ILE A 104 -9.88 -11.19 13.46
C ILE A 104 -10.19 -10.56 14.81
N THR A 105 -11.37 -9.96 14.93
CA THR A 105 -11.82 -9.33 16.16
C THR A 105 -11.87 -10.33 17.32
N ALA A 106 -12.36 -11.55 17.06
CA ALA A 106 -12.46 -12.61 18.06
C ALA A 106 -11.09 -13.15 18.54
N LEU A 107 -9.98 -12.79 17.87
CA LEU A 107 -8.64 -13.16 18.31
C LEU A 107 -8.17 -12.32 19.51
N SER A 108 -8.74 -11.13 19.75
CA SER A 108 -8.47 -10.34 20.95
C SER A 108 -9.56 -10.55 21.99
N PRO A 109 -9.21 -10.72 23.29
CA PRO A 109 -10.20 -10.81 24.36
C PRO A 109 -11.01 -9.51 24.54
N TYR A 110 -10.51 -8.38 24.02
CA TYR A 110 -11.18 -7.08 24.05
C TYR A 110 -11.51 -6.58 22.64
N GLY A 111 -11.67 -7.52 21.71
CA GLY A 111 -11.98 -7.23 20.33
C GLY A 111 -13.40 -6.67 20.15
N ARG A 112 -13.52 -5.63 19.34
CA ARG A 112 -14.79 -5.06 18.91
C ARG A 112 -14.86 -4.91 17.38
N HIS A 113 -15.98 -5.32 16.79
CA HIS A 113 -16.21 -5.19 15.35
C HIS A 113 -17.32 -4.18 15.11
N VAL A 114 -17.06 -3.19 14.26
CA VAL A 114 -18.01 -2.14 13.90
C VAL A 114 -18.11 -2.04 12.38
N VAL A 115 -19.29 -1.72 11.87
CA VAL A 115 -19.53 -1.48 10.45
C VAL A 115 -19.81 0.00 10.23
N ALA A 116 -19.08 0.62 9.30
CA ALA A 116 -19.30 1.97 8.83
C ALA A 116 -20.31 1.92 7.66
N GLU A 117 -21.60 1.99 8.00
CA GLU A 117 -22.73 1.70 7.11
C GLU A 117 -22.77 2.60 5.85
N HIS A 118 -22.16 3.78 5.90
CA HIS A 118 -22.20 4.78 4.83
C HIS A 118 -20.84 4.99 4.16
N SER A 119 -19.86 4.12 4.43
CA SER A 119 -18.49 4.23 3.91
C SER A 119 -18.11 3.08 2.99
N GLY A 120 -17.38 3.42 1.94
CA GLY A 120 -16.67 2.45 1.10
C GLY A 120 -15.28 2.16 1.66
N HIS A 121 -14.28 2.04 0.79
CA HIS A 121 -12.90 1.75 1.20
C HIS A 121 -12.27 2.85 2.07
N MET A 122 -12.76 4.09 1.95
CA MET A 122 -12.15 5.27 2.57
C MET A 122 -12.89 5.73 3.84
N ILE A 123 -13.15 4.79 4.77
CA ILE A 123 -13.86 5.05 6.04
C ILE A 123 -13.36 6.30 6.80
N PRO A 124 -12.04 6.54 6.94
CA PRO A 124 -11.56 7.72 7.66
C PRO A 124 -11.90 9.06 6.98
N LEU A 125 -12.23 9.04 5.67
CA LEU A 125 -12.67 10.22 4.93
C LEU A 125 -14.18 10.36 4.93
N ASP A 126 -14.89 9.24 4.74
CA ASP A 126 -16.34 9.21 4.55
C ASP A 126 -17.11 9.32 5.90
N GLU A 127 -16.68 8.58 6.92
CA GLU A 127 -17.27 8.57 8.27
C GLU A 127 -16.20 8.79 9.36
N PRO A 128 -15.46 9.91 9.36
CA PRO A 128 -14.33 10.14 10.28
C PRO A 128 -14.71 10.02 11.76
N LYS A 129 -15.95 10.34 12.12
CA LYS A 129 -16.45 10.24 13.50
C LYS A 129 -16.35 8.82 14.04
N ILE A 130 -16.61 7.79 13.23
CA ILE A 130 -16.54 6.39 13.69
C ILE A 130 -15.13 6.03 14.12
N VAL A 131 -14.11 6.55 13.44
CA VAL A 131 -12.70 6.31 13.79
C VAL A 131 -12.39 6.98 15.14
N VAL A 132 -12.80 8.24 15.32
CA VAL A 132 -12.57 8.99 16.56
C VAL A 132 -13.27 8.31 17.74
N ASP A 133 -14.55 7.96 17.58
CA ASP A 133 -15.37 7.36 18.64
C ASP A 133 -14.78 6.01 19.09
N GLU A 134 -14.32 5.18 18.16
CA GLU A 134 -13.69 3.90 18.48
C GLU A 134 -12.30 4.06 19.11
N VAL A 135 -11.51 5.04 18.69
CA VAL A 135 -10.24 5.37 19.37
C VAL A 135 -10.48 5.84 20.80
N CYS A 136 -11.49 6.69 21.02
CA CYS A 136 -11.88 7.11 22.36
C CYS A 136 -12.36 5.93 23.22
N ALA A 137 -13.16 5.02 22.66
CA ALA A 137 -13.62 3.82 23.36
C ALA A 137 -12.46 2.91 23.77
N MET A 138 -11.49 2.67 22.87
CA MET A 138 -10.28 1.90 23.18
C MET A 138 -9.46 2.57 24.29
N HIS A 139 -9.29 3.90 24.23
CA HIS A 139 -8.56 4.63 25.25
C HIS A 139 -9.26 4.56 26.62
N GLN A 140 -10.57 4.76 26.67
CA GLN A 140 -11.35 4.63 27.91
C GLN A 140 -11.23 3.24 28.53
N HIS A 141 -11.21 2.20 27.70
CA HIS A 141 -11.04 0.82 28.14
C HIS A 141 -9.70 0.57 28.85
N LEU A 142 -8.64 1.29 28.47
CA LEU A 142 -7.34 1.22 29.13
C LEU A 142 -7.33 1.87 30.51
N HIS A 143 -8.22 2.85 30.77
CA HIS A 143 -8.27 3.60 32.03
C HIS A 143 -9.33 3.12 33.03
N THR A 144 -10.19 2.18 32.63
CA THR A 144 -11.26 1.62 33.48
C THR A 144 -10.92 0.26 34.07
N ARG A 145 -9.64 -0.15 34.02
CA ARG A 145 -9.13 -1.42 34.53
C ARG A 145 -8.05 -1.24 35.57
#